data_AF-A0A7R9ITZ5-F1
#
_entry.id   AF-A0A7R9ITZ5-F1
#
_cell.length_a   1.000
_cell.length_b   1.000
_cell.length_c   1.000
_cell.angle_alpha   90.00
_cell.angle_beta   90.00
_cell.angle_gamma   90.00
#
_symmetry.space_group_name_H-M   'P 1'
#
loop_
_entity.id
_entity.type
_entity.pdbx_description
1 polymer ?
#
loop_
_entity_poly.entity_id
_entity_poly.type
_entity_poly.pdbx_seq_one_letter_code
_entity_poly.pdbx_strand_id
1 'polypeptide(L)'
;MLAGMMAGAYLWGSVADSLGRKKVLIAISIMNALCIVASSFSQTYELFMFFRFLNGAALGGSGPVIWSYFAEFQPKAKRGSMLSFMAAFWTLGNLFVACE
;
A
#
# COMPACT_ATOMS: atom_id res chain seq x y z
N MET A 1 3.90 13.23 4.74
CA MET A 1 3.55 12.02 3.94
C MET A 1 4.79 11.16 3.69
N LEU A 2 5.87 11.69 3.12
CA LEU A 2 7.14 10.96 2.90
C LEU A 2 7.72 10.34 4.18
N ALA A 3 7.83 11.11 5.27
CA ALA A 3 8.29 10.59 6.56
C ALA A 3 7.38 9.47 7.12
N GLY A 4 6.06 9.57 6.89
CA GLY A 4 5.11 8.53 7.23
C GLY A 4 5.34 7.26 6.40
N MET A 5 5.57 7.39 5.09
CA MET A 5 5.91 6.26 4.22
C MET A 5 7.22 5.58 4.64
N MET A 6 8.24 6.33 5.04
CA MET A 6 9.51 5.76 5.51
C MET A 6 9.34 4.95 6.80
N ALA A 7 8.64 5.51 7.79
CA ALA A 7 8.36 4.82 9.04
C ALA A 7 7.44 3.60 8.82
N GLY A 8 6.41 3.76 7.99
CA GLY A 8 5.48 2.70 7.64
C GLY A 8 6.12 1.56 6.85
N ALA A 9 7.01 1.85 5.90
CA ALA A 9 7.72 0.83 5.13
C ALA A 9 8.60 -0.05 6.03
N TYR A 10 9.28 0.54 7.01
CA TYR A 10 10.08 -0.20 7.99
C TYR A 10 9.22 -1.08 8.90
N LEU A 11 8.15 -0.52 9.47
CA LEU A 11 7.24 -1.24 10.36
C LEU A 11 6.51 -2.38 9.64
N TRP A 12 5.89 -2.08 8.50
CA TRP A 12 5.16 -3.08 7.73
C TRP A 12 6.07 -4.10 7.06
N GLY A 13 7.30 -3.74 6.70
CA GLY A 13 8.31 -4.69 6.21
C GLY A 13 8.69 -5.73 7.26
N SER A 14 8.99 -5.29 8.49
CA SER A 14 9.29 -6.20 9.60
C SER A 14 8.08 -7.04 10.02
N VAL A 15 6.89 -6.44 10.05
CA VAL A 15 5.64 -7.11 10.39
C VAL A 15 5.20 -8.11 9.30
N ALA A 16 5.48 -7.84 8.02
CA ALA A 16 5.19 -8.76 6.92
C ALA A 16 6.04 -10.03 6.97
N ASP A 17 7.29 -9.91 7.45
CA ASP A 17 8.19 -11.03 7.61
C ASP A 17 7.81 -11.90 8.83
N SER A 18 7.30 -11.28 9.90
CA SER A 18 7.00 -11.96 11.17
C SER A 18 5.56 -12.53 11.30
N LEU A 19 4.53 -11.81 10.86
CA LEU A 19 3.11 -12.13 11.15
C LEU A 19 2.36 -12.87 10.03
N GLY A 20 3.01 -13.09 8.88
CA GLY A 20 2.42 -13.73 7.71
C GLY A 20 1.75 -12.71 6.78
N ARG A 21 2.22 -12.68 5.52
CA ARG A 21 1.90 -11.66 4.50
C ARG A 21 0.41 -11.37 4.29
N LYS A 22 -0.47 -12.37 4.45
CA LYS A 22 -1.93 -12.21 4.25
C LYS A 22 -2.57 -11.31 5.32
N LYS A 23 -2.19 -11.47 6.60
CA LYS A 23 -2.74 -10.66 7.71
C LYS A 23 -2.29 -9.21 7.59
N VAL A 24 -1.05 -9.02 7.17
CA VAL A 24 -0.47 -7.70 6.92
C VAL A 24 -1.21 -6.96 5.82
N LEU A 25 -1.51 -7.64 4.71
CA LEU A 25 -2.25 -7.03 3.60
C LEU A 25 -3.66 -6.58 4.03
N ILE A 26 -4.37 -7.39 4.83
CA ILE A 26 -5.69 -7.04 5.38
C ILE A 26 -5.57 -5.85 6.33
N ALA A 27 -4.59 -5.86 7.23
CA ALA A 27 -4.41 -4.79 8.20
C ALA A 27 -4.04 -3.46 7.52
N ILE A 28 -3.20 -3.47 6.48
CA ILE A 28 -2.86 -2.29 5.68
C ILE A 28 -4.11 -1.74 4.97
N SER A 29 -4.92 -2.62 4.35
CA SER A 29 -6.15 -2.20 3.66
C SER A 29 -7.16 -1.57 4.62
N ILE A 30 -7.36 -2.14 5.81
CA ILE A 30 -8.25 -1.57 6.83
C ILE A 30 -7.72 -0.22 7.31
N MET A 31 -6.42 -0.12 7.61
CA MET A 31 -5.78 1.12 8.06
C MET A 31 -5.89 2.23 6.99
N ASN A 32 -5.72 1.87 5.72
CA ASN A 32 -5.84 2.77 4.60
C ASN A 32 -7.28 3.24 4.39
N ALA A 33 -8.26 2.33 4.42
CA ALA A 33 -9.68 2.67 4.32
C ALA A 33 -10.13 3.61 5.45
N LEU A 34 -9.75 3.32 6.69
CA LEU A 34 -10.03 4.19 7.85
C LEU A 34 -9.37 5.56 7.69
N CYS A 35 -8.11 5.61 7.25
CA CYS A 35 -7.43 6.89 7.02
C CYS A 35 -8.08 7.72 5.91
N ILE A 36 -8.54 7.10 4.82
CA ILE A 36 -9.19 7.79 3.70
C ILE A 36 -10.54 8.36 4.17
N VAL A 37 -11.37 7.54 4.80
CA VAL A 37 -12.68 7.96 5.31
C VAL A 37 -12.54 9.10 6.31
N ALA A 38 -11.59 9.00 7.23
CA ALA A 38 -11.36 10.04 8.22
C ALA A 38 -10.67 11.29 7.65
N SER A 39 -9.86 11.15 6.59
CA SER A 39 -9.36 12.31 5.83
C SER A 39 -10.50 13.06 5.14
N SER A 40 -11.48 12.35 4.56
CA SER A 40 -12.64 12.95 3.91
C SER A 40 -13.56 13.68 4.90
N PHE A 41 -13.59 13.27 6.17
CA PHE A 41 -14.40 13.91 7.21
C PHE A 41 -13.69 15.06 7.93
N SER A 42 -12.36 15.19 7.78
CA SER A 42 -11.57 16.18 8.49
C SER A 42 -11.53 17.52 7.74
N GLN A 43 -12.30 18.50 8.20
CA GLN A 43 -12.24 19.90 7.73
C GLN A 43 -11.14 20.75 8.42
N THR A 44 -10.42 20.20 9.41
CA THR A 44 -9.36 20.91 10.16
C THR A 44 -7.96 20.59 9.62
N TYR A 45 -7.13 21.60 9.38
CA TYR A 45 -5.79 21.49 8.77
C TYR A 45 -4.85 20.53 9.53
N GLU A 46 -4.87 20.56 10.87
CA GLU A 46 -3.99 19.73 11.70
C GLU A 46 -4.37 18.24 11.63
N LEU A 47 -5.66 17.91 11.75
CA LEU A 47 -6.17 16.55 11.60
C LEU A 47 -5.94 16.02 10.19
N PHE A 48 -6.10 16.87 9.17
CA PHE A 48 -5.79 16.51 7.79
C PHE A 48 -4.31 16.13 7.63
N MET A 49 -3.39 16.89 8.24
CA MET A 49 -1.96 16.62 8.19
C MET A 49 -1.59 15.32 8.92
N PHE A 50 -2.22 15.05 10.07
CA PHE A 50 -2.01 13.83 10.85
C PHE A 50 -2.54 12.59 10.11
N PHE A 51 -3.75 12.66 9.56
CA PHE A 51 -4.30 11.58 8.73
C PHE A 51 -3.47 11.35 7.47
N ARG A 52 -2.92 12.41 6.84
CA ARG A 52 -2.00 12.26 5.69
C ARG A 52 -0.72 11.52 6.07
N PHE A 53 -0.22 11.72 7.29
CA PHE A 53 0.97 11.01 7.78
C PHE A 53 0.67 9.53 8.02
N LEU A 54 -0.46 9.25 8.66
CA LEU A 54 -0.92 7.89 8.95
C LEU A 54 -1.27 7.13 7.67
N ASN A 55 -1.92 7.79 6.72
CA ASN A 55 -2.20 7.27 5.39
C ASN A 55 -0.89 6.98 4.64
N GLY A 56 0.09 7.90 4.70
CA GLY A 56 1.44 7.67 4.20
C GLY A 56 2.11 6.43 4.82
N ALA A 57 1.96 6.22 6.14
CA ALA A 57 2.49 5.05 6.81
C ALA A 57 1.79 3.74 6.39
N ALA A 58 0.48 3.77 6.14
CA ALA A 58 -0.25 2.63 5.58
C ALA A 58 0.17 2.34 4.12
N LEU A 59 0.30 3.38 3.30
CA LEU A 59 0.65 3.25 1.87
C LEU A 59 2.12 2.82 1.66
N GLY A 60 3.04 3.20 2.55
CA GLY A 60 4.46 2.86 2.45
C GLY A 60 4.73 1.34 2.49
N GLY A 61 3.87 0.58 3.18
CA GLY A 61 3.98 -0.88 3.26
C GLY A 61 3.15 -1.65 2.22
N SER A 62 2.08 -1.06 1.67
CA SER A 62 1.12 -1.78 0.82
C SER A 62 1.77 -2.32 -0.46
N GLY A 63 2.53 -1.48 -1.16
CA GLY A 63 3.22 -1.83 -2.40
C GLY A 63 4.08 -3.08 -2.25
N PRO A 64 5.17 -3.07 -1.47
CA PRO A 64 6.09 -4.20 -1.38
C PRO A 64 5.43 -5.46 -0.82
N VAL A 65 4.43 -5.33 0.08
CA VAL A 65 3.70 -6.48 0.62
C VAL A 65 2.84 -7.14 -0.45
N ILE A 66 2.13 -6.38 -1.30
CA ILE A 66 1.35 -6.92 -2.42
C ILE A 66 2.28 -7.64 -3.40
N TRP A 67 3.38 -6.99 -3.82
CA TRP A 67 4.35 -7.59 -4.73
C TRP A 67 4.96 -8.88 -4.16
N SER A 68 5.34 -8.87 -2.87
CA SER A 68 5.91 -10.03 -2.18
C SER A 68 4.91 -11.16 -1.99
N TYR A 69 3.64 -10.84 -1.69
CA TYR A 69 2.57 -11.83 -1.56
C TYR A 69 2.28 -12.50 -2.90
N PHE A 70 2.16 -11.72 -3.97
CA PHE A 70 1.91 -12.23 -5.32
C PHE A 70 3.06 -13.12 -5.82
N ALA A 71 4.29 -12.71 -5.50
CA ALA A 71 5.50 -13.44 -5.85
C ALA A 71 5.64 -14.79 -5.12
N GLU A 72 4.97 -14.97 -3.96
CA GLU A 72 4.94 -16.23 -3.21
C GLU A 72 3.89 -17.21 -3.72
N PHE A 73 2.78 -16.69 -4.25
CA PHE A 73 1.71 -17.48 -4.84
C PHE A 73 2.02 -18.00 -6.26
N GLN A 74 3.13 -17.55 -6.88
CA GLN A 74 3.46 -17.88 -8.26
C GLN A 74 4.65 -18.85 -8.42
N PRO A 75 4.55 -19.84 -9.32
CA PRO A 75 5.67 -20.71 -9.68
C PRO A 75 6.80 -19.89 -10.32
N LYS A 76 8.05 -20.15 -9.88
CA LYS A 76 9.28 -19.43 -10.26
C LYS A 76 9.45 -19.20 -11.78
N ALA A 77 8.86 -20.04 -12.62
CA ALA A 77 8.98 -19.98 -14.09
C ALA A 77 8.18 -18.84 -14.77
N LYS A 78 7.09 -18.33 -14.16
CA LYS A 78 6.26 -17.25 -14.75
C LYS A 78 6.26 -15.95 -13.94
N ARG A 79 7.09 -15.89 -12.90
CA ARG A 79 7.13 -14.79 -11.92
C ARG A 79 7.38 -13.43 -12.57
N GLY A 80 8.26 -13.37 -13.57
CA GLY A 80 8.54 -12.13 -14.32
C GLY A 80 7.37 -11.66 -15.19
N SER A 81 6.74 -12.55 -15.96
CA SER A 81 5.66 -12.19 -16.88
C SER A 81 4.40 -11.69 -16.16
N MET A 82 4.03 -12.32 -15.04
CA MET A 82 2.87 -11.89 -14.26
C MET A 82 3.17 -10.66 -13.39
N LEU A 83 4.41 -10.47 -12.90
CA LEU A 83 4.81 -9.18 -12.31
C LEU A 83 4.67 -8.05 -13.34
N SER A 84 5.17 -8.26 -14.56
CA SER A 84 5.04 -7.28 -15.64
C SER A 84 3.59 -7.01 -16.01
N PHE A 85 2.72 -8.03 -15.98
CA PHE A 85 1.28 -7.85 -16.21
C PHE A 85 0.62 -7.04 -15.09
N MET A 86 0.99 -7.27 -13.83
CA MET A 86 0.50 -6.50 -12.69
C MET A 86 1.01 -5.05 -12.72
N ALA A 87 2.26 -4.84 -13.15
CA ALA A 87 2.83 -3.52 -13.37
C ALA A 87 2.10 -2.78 -14.50
N ALA A 88 1.86 -3.47 -15.62
CA ALA A 88 1.10 -2.93 -16.74
C ALA A 88 -0.31 -2.52 -16.31
N PHE A 89 -0.99 -3.34 -15.51
CA PHE A 89 -2.30 -3.03 -14.94
C PHE A 89 -2.26 -1.79 -14.03
N TRP A 90 -1.24 -1.68 -13.17
CA TRP A 90 -1.03 -0.52 -12.32
C TRP A 90 -0.79 0.75 -13.16
N THR A 91 0.05 0.68 -14.19
CA THR A 91 0.32 1.82 -15.08
C THR A 91 -0.91 2.23 -15.88
N LEU A 92 -1.70 1.27 -16.36
CA LEU A 92 -2.96 1.54 -17.06
C LEU A 92 -3.98 2.24 -16.16
N GLY A 93 -4.10 1.81 -14.89
CA GLY A 93 -4.96 2.47 -13.91
C GLY A 93 -4.57 3.93 -13.66
N ASN A 94 -3.27 4.20 -13.48
CA ASN A 94 -2.78 5.58 -13.33
C ASN A 94 -3.01 6.42 -14.58
N LEU A 95 -2.87 5.83 -15.77
CA LEU A 95 -3.13 6.51 -17.03
C LEU A 95 -4.62 6.89 -17.18
N PHE A 96 -5.52 5.99 -16.78
CA PHE A 96 -6.95 6.24 -16.82
C PHE A 96 -7.35 7.38 -15.86
N VAL A 97 -6.82 7.36 -14.63
CA VAL A 97 -7.03 8.44 -13.65
C VAL A 97 -6.45 9.77 -14.13
N ALA A 98 -5.30 9.76 -14.80
CA ALA A 98 -4.69 10.98 -15.34
C ALA A 98 -5.43 11.55 -16.56
N CYS A 99 -6.31 10.77 -17.18
CA CYS A 99 -7.09 11.18 -18.35
C CYS A 99 -8.47 11.75 -17.99
N GLU A 100 -8.91 11.59 -16.73
CA GLU A 100 -10.10 12.23 -16.13
C GLU A 100 -9.71 13.57 -15.49
#